data_AF-A0A7J7C839-F1
#
_entry.id   AF-A0A7J7C839-F1
#
_cell.length_a   1.000
_cell.length_b   1.000
_cell.length_c   1.000
_cell.angle_alpha   90.00
_cell.angle_beta   90.00
_cell.angle_gamma   90.00
#
_symmetry.space_group_name_H-M   'P 1'
#
loop_
_entity.id
_entity.type
_entity.pdbx_description
1 polymer ?
#
loop_
_entity_poly.entity_id
_entity_poly.type
_entity_poly.pdbx_seq_one_letter_code
_entity_poly.pdbx_strand_id
1 'polypeptide(L)' 'MNVAWQQQKLLRFCKENGIHLSAWSPLSANGGPWGSLAVMESPILKEIAAAKHKTVAQVR' A
#
# COMPACT_ATOMS: atom_id res chain seq x y z
N MET A 1 3.15 -2.09 5.26
CA MET A 1 3.70 -1.45 4.05
C MET A 1 2.53 -1.14 3.13
N ASN A 2 2.42 0.08 2.64
CA ASN A 2 1.36 0.50 1.72
C ASN A 2 1.94 1.49 0.68
N VAL A 3 1.14 1.91 -0.28
CA VAL A 3 1.56 2.83 -1.37
C VAL A 3 2.10 4.18 -0.88
N ALA A 4 1.61 4.69 0.26
CA ALA A 4 2.12 5.90 0.90
C ALA A 4 3.37 5.65 1.77
N TRP A 5 3.61 4.41 2.19
CA TRP A 5 4.77 4.01 3.00
C TRP A 5 5.37 2.68 2.51
N GLN A 6 6.21 2.81 1.48
CA GLN A 6 6.74 1.69 0.68
C GLN A 6 7.96 0.99 1.31
N GLN A 7 8.54 1.54 2.39
CA GLN A 7 9.65 0.93 3.14
C GLN A 7 10.83 0.41 2.29
N GLN A 8 11.22 1.14 1.25
CA GLN A 8 12.24 0.72 0.28
C GLN A 8 13.57 0.28 0.92
N LYS A 9 14.01 0.95 1.98
CA LYS A 9 15.23 0.60 2.72
C LYS A 9 15.10 -0.77 3.41
N LEU A 10 14.01 -1.01 4.13
CA LEU A 10 13.76 -2.29 4.80
C LEU A 10 13.59 -3.42 3.79
N LEU A 11 12.86 -3.17 2.70
CA LEU A 11 12.65 -4.15 1.65
C LEU A 11 13.98 -4.61 1.04
N ARG A 12 14.92 -3.68 0.79
CA ARG A 12 16.27 -4.01 0.29
C ARG A 12 17.05 -4.83 1.31
N PHE A 13 17.11 -4.37 2.56
CA PHE A 13 17.78 -5.10 3.64
C PHE A 13 17.25 -6.53 3.81
N CYS A 14 15.93 -6.71 3.87
CA CYS A 14 15.33 -8.04 3.97
C CYS A 14 15.67 -8.92 2.77
N LYS A 15 15.61 -8.37 1.54
CA LYS A 15 15.97 -9.09 0.32
C LYS A 15 17.43 -9.55 0.31
N GLU A 16 18.35 -8.68 0.68
CA GLU A 16 19.80 -8.98 0.75
C GLU A 16 20.12 -10.07 1.78
N ASN A 17 19.31 -10.17 2.84
CA ASN A 17 19.50 -11.15 3.91
C ASN A 17 18.60 -12.39 3.78
N GLY A 18 17.88 -12.56 2.67
CA GLY A 18 16.97 -13.71 2.47
C GLY A 18 15.77 -13.74 3.43
N ILE A 19 15.41 -12.61 4.02
CA ILE A 19 14.31 -12.47 4.98
C ILE A 19 13.00 -12.18 4.24
N HIS A 20 11.95 -12.96 4.51
CA HIS A 20 10.62 -12.69 3.98
C HIS A 20 9.95 -11.52 4.73
N LEU A 21 9.41 -10.55 3.98
CA LEU A 21 8.72 -9.39 4.54
C LEU A 21 7.23 -9.46 4.22
N SER A 22 6.39 -9.40 5.26
CA SER A 22 4.92 -9.35 5.14
C SER A 22 4.39 -7.93 5.33
N ALA A 23 3.55 -7.47 4.42
CA ALA A 23 2.95 -6.14 4.51
C ALA A 23 1.72 -6.15 5.44
N TRP A 24 1.82 -5.46 6.58
CA TRP A 24 0.67 -5.17 7.43
C TRP A 24 0.02 -3.81 7.07
N SER A 25 -1.30 -3.72 7.26
CA SER A 25 -2.15 -2.56 6.93
C SER A 25 -1.90 -1.99 5.52
N PRO A 26 -2.05 -2.82 4.45
CA PRO A 26 -1.76 -2.39 3.08
C PRO A 26 -2.68 -1.29 2.57
N LEU A 27 -3.86 -1.12 3.19
CA LEU A 27 -4.83 -0.06 2.89
C LEU A 27 -4.89 1.01 4.00
N SER A 28 -3.77 1.27 4.66
CA SER A 28 -3.65 2.32 5.70
C SER A 28 -4.61 2.16 6.89
N ALA A 29 -4.88 0.91 7.28
CA ALA A 29 -5.83 0.55 8.34
C ALA A 29 -7.24 1.15 8.12
N ASN A 30 -7.69 1.26 6.86
CA ASN A 30 -9.04 1.71 6.51
C ASN A 30 -10.12 0.99 7.33
N GLY A 31 -11.00 1.76 7.97
CA GLY A 31 -12.08 1.29 8.84
C GLY A 31 -11.67 1.09 10.32
N GLY A 32 -10.39 1.21 10.66
CA GLY A 32 -9.93 1.16 12.05
C GLY A 32 -9.99 2.54 12.74
N PRO A 33 -10.13 2.60 14.08
CA PRO A 33 -10.19 3.87 14.83
C PRO A 33 -8.91 4.71 14.77
N TRP A 34 -7.77 4.06 14.49
CA TRP A 34 -6.46 4.67 14.25
C TRP A 34 -6.07 4.65 12.76
N GLY A 35 -7.03 4.33 11.88
CA GLY A 35 -6.84 4.25 10.44
C GLY A 35 -6.81 5.61 9.76
N SER A 36 -6.37 5.60 8.51
CA SER A 36 -6.43 6.77 7.62
C SER A 36 -6.99 6.38 6.26
N LEU A 37 -7.75 7.28 5.66
CA LEU A 37 -8.25 7.16 4.30
C LEU A 37 -7.25 7.63 3.24
N ALA A 38 -6.05 8.10 3.63
CA ALA A 38 -5.09 8.70 2.70
C ALA A 38 -4.73 7.82 1.50
N VAL A 39 -4.71 6.49 1.68
CA VAL A 39 -4.52 5.55 0.57
C VAL A 39 -5.79 5.38 -0.26
N MET A 40 -6.95 5.20 0.38
CA MET A 40 -8.21 4.95 -0.35
C MET A 40 -8.71 6.18 -1.12
N GLU A 41 -8.42 7.38 -0.61
CA GLU A 41 -8.85 8.66 -1.16
C GLU A 41 -7.80 9.34 -2.06
N SER A 42 -6.69 8.67 -2.35
CA SER A 42 -5.65 9.20 -3.24
C SER A 42 -6.20 9.40 -4.67
N PRO A 43 -6.18 10.62 -5.23
CA PRO A 43 -6.67 10.89 -6.58
C PRO A 43 -5.87 10.12 -7.63
N ILE A 44 -4.54 10.03 -7.47
CA ILE A 44 -3.64 9.27 -8.34
C ILE A 44 -4.06 7.79 -8.39
N LEU A 45 -4.37 7.19 -7.23
CA LEU A 45 -4.78 5.78 -7.19
C LEU A 45 -6.17 5.57 -7.76
N LYS A 46 -7.09 6.52 -7.60
CA LYS A 46 -8.42 6.48 -8.22
C LYS A 46 -8.32 6.55 -9.75
N GLU A 47 -7.46 7.40 -10.29
CA GLU A 47 -7.19 7.49 -11.73
C GLU A 47 -6.60 6.17 -12.27
N ILE A 48 -5.60 5.61 -11.59
CA ILE A 48 -5.01 4.32 -11.97
C ILE A 48 -6.05 3.19 -11.89
N ALA A 49 -6.87 3.17 -10.84
CA ALA A 49 -7.92 2.18 -10.66
C ALA A 49 -8.95 2.24 -11.81
N ALA A 50 -9.38 3.45 -12.18
CA ALA A 50 -10.29 3.68 -13.29
C ALA A 50 -9.68 3.22 -14.62
N ALA A 51 -8.43 3.60 -14.91
CA ALA A 51 -7.72 3.20 -16.12
C ALA A 51 -7.51 1.67 -16.23
N LYS A 52 -7.41 0.97 -15.09
CA LYS A 52 -7.24 -0.49 -15.03
C LYS A 52 -8.56 -1.26 -14.88
N HIS A 53 -9.71 -0.59 -14.78
CA HIS A 53 -10.99 -1.19 -14.42
C HIS A 53 -10.92 -2.05 -13.13
N LYS A 54 -10.28 -1.52 -12.09
CA LYS A 54 -10.09 -2.14 -10.78
C LYS A 54 -10.54 -1.22 -9.65
N THR A 55 -10.58 -1.74 -8.42
CA THR A 55 -10.74 -0.90 -7.22
C THR A 55 -9.39 -0.35 -6.77
N VAL A 56 -9.37 0.74 -6.00
CA VAL A 56 -8.13 1.28 -5.38
C VAL A 56 -7.40 0.21 -4.57
N ALA A 57 -8.14 -0.65 -3.86
CA ALA A 57 -7.58 -1.75 -3.08
C ALA A 57 -6.87 -2.83 -3.92
N GLN A 58 -7.19 -2.92 -5.22
CA GLN A 58 -6.59 -3.85 -6.17
C GLN A 58 -5.46 -3.23 -7.01
N VAL A 59 -5.21 -1.92 -6.87
CA VAL A 59 -4.16 -1.24 -7.61
C VAL A 59 -2.79 -1.77 -7.15
N ARG A 60 -2.10 -2.42 -8.08
CA ARG A 60 -0.69 -2.79 -8.01
C ARG A 60 0.17 -1.76 -8.74
#